data_AF-A0A918XD24-F1
#
_entry.id   AF-A0A918XD24-F1
#
_cell.length_a   1.000
_cell.length_b   1.000
_cell.length_c   1.000
_cell.angle_alpha   90.00
_cell.angle_beta   90.00
_cell.angle_gamma   90.00
#
_symmetry.space_group_name_H-M   'P 1'
#
loop_
_entity.id
_entity.type
_entity.pdbx_description
1 polymer ?
#
loop_
_entity_poly.entity_id
_entity_poly.type
_entity_poly.pdbx_seq_one_letter_code
_entity_poly.pdbx_strand_id
1 'polypeptide(L)'
;MSRQYLPVQPPLQHGCAEAIVVLGFPSTRDDRLSTVQRYRTRVAVRSRDRKAGRSVLVFTGRSRGRGRNRRSESAVMAEYAIDALGVDPADVVLEEEAENTWENIRRTVPLIEGFAVVKIASNIIHARRGRRYLHEQAPHLAARLRPAADHRIGELWYLKPFLGVSVLLRR
;
A
#
# COMPACT_ATOMS: atom_id res chain seq x y z
N MET A 1 8.52 -4.84 13.76
CA MET A 1 8.17 -3.82 12.74
C MET A 1 9.40 -2.99 12.44
N SER A 2 9.71 -2.71 11.17
CA SER A 2 10.75 -1.70 10.89
C SER A 2 10.15 -0.33 11.17
N ARG A 3 10.66 0.38 12.18
CA ARG A 3 10.28 1.76 12.50
C ARG A 3 11.13 2.80 11.76
N GLN A 4 12.05 2.35 10.90
CA GLN A 4 12.91 3.25 10.14
C GLN A 4 12.08 4.15 9.22
N TYR A 5 12.52 5.41 9.10
CA TYR A 5 11.83 6.46 8.35
C TYR A 5 10.43 6.82 8.88
N LEU A 6 10.08 6.43 10.12
CA LEU A 6 8.96 7.03 10.82
C LEU A 6 9.43 8.24 11.62
N PRO A 7 8.75 9.39 11.51
CA PRO A 7 8.98 10.52 12.40
C PRO A 7 8.52 10.21 13.83
N VAL A 8 9.02 10.97 14.80
CA VAL A 8 8.41 11.07 16.13
C VAL A 8 7.09 11.79 15.97
N GLN A 9 6.04 11.26 16.58
CA GLN A 9 4.67 11.71 16.34
C GLN A 9 3.92 11.94 17.66
N PRO A 10 3.16 13.04 17.80
CA PRO A 10 2.27 13.23 18.95
C PRO A 10 1.13 12.19 18.94
N PRO A 11 0.35 12.05 20.01
CA PRO A 11 -0.88 11.24 19.98
C PRO A 11 -1.79 11.64 18.81
N LEU A 12 -2.46 10.66 18.22
CA LEU A 12 -3.45 10.95 17.17
C LEU A 12 -4.60 11.76 17.76
N GLN A 13 -4.95 12.85 17.10
CA GLN A 13 -6.18 13.58 17.46
C GLN A 13 -7.38 12.77 16.94
N HIS A 14 -8.45 12.72 17.74
CA HIS A 14 -9.68 12.05 17.34
C HIS A 14 -10.28 12.73 16.10
N GLY A 15 -10.82 11.95 15.17
CA GLY A 15 -11.48 12.51 13.98
C GLY A 15 -10.55 12.92 12.84
N CYS A 16 -9.23 12.77 12.95
CA CYS A 16 -8.33 13.04 11.82
C CYS A 16 -8.64 12.13 10.61
N ALA A 17 -8.44 12.68 9.41
CA ALA A 17 -8.46 11.90 8.17
C ALA A 17 -7.11 11.21 7.95
N GLU A 18 -7.17 9.92 7.58
CA GLU A 18 -5.99 9.13 7.23
C GLU A 18 -6.06 8.53 5.83
N ALA A 19 -4.89 8.41 5.20
CA ALA A 19 -4.70 7.70 3.96
C ALA A 19 -3.70 6.55 4.16
N ILE A 20 -4.07 5.37 3.67
CA ILE A 20 -3.23 4.16 3.70
C ILE A 20 -2.89 3.78 2.26
N VAL A 21 -1.63 4.01 1.88
CA VAL A 21 -1.12 3.68 0.55
C VAL A 21 -0.79 2.19 0.47
N VAL A 22 -1.46 1.47 -0.41
CA VAL A 22 -1.26 0.03 -0.65
C VAL A 22 -0.38 -0.14 -1.88
N LEU A 23 0.87 -0.52 -1.67
CA LEU A 23 1.82 -0.67 -2.77
C LEU A 23 1.43 -1.82 -3.71
N GLY A 24 1.45 -1.56 -5.02
CA GLY A 24 1.24 -2.53 -6.07
C GLY A 24 2.26 -3.68 -6.08
N PHE A 25 1.77 -4.84 -6.49
CA PHE A 25 2.56 -6.04 -6.75
C PHE A 25 1.90 -6.77 -7.92
N PRO A 26 2.68 -7.42 -8.81
CA PRO A 26 2.14 -8.19 -9.92
C PRO A 26 0.98 -9.11 -9.53
N SER A 27 -0.14 -8.95 -10.24
CA SER A 27 -1.22 -9.94 -10.23
C SER A 27 -0.72 -11.26 -10.80
N THR A 28 -1.46 -12.35 -10.56
CA THR A 28 -1.21 -13.62 -11.25
C THR A 28 -1.42 -13.48 -12.76
N ARG A 29 -1.01 -14.49 -13.55
CA ARG A 29 -1.09 -14.46 -15.02
C ARG A 29 -2.51 -14.23 -15.57
N ASP A 30 -3.54 -14.53 -14.78
CA ASP A 30 -4.95 -14.40 -15.11
C ASP A 30 -5.61 -13.16 -14.46
N ASP A 31 -4.82 -12.15 -14.09
CA ASP A 31 -5.26 -10.94 -13.39
C ASP A 31 -6.05 -11.25 -12.10
N ARG A 32 -5.72 -12.37 -11.44
CA ARG A 32 -6.25 -12.71 -10.13
C ARG A 32 -5.34 -12.23 -9.03
N LEU A 33 -5.95 -11.97 -7.87
CA LEU A 33 -5.29 -11.56 -6.64
C LEU A 33 -4.19 -12.54 -6.24
N SER A 34 -2.94 -12.07 -6.19
CA SER A 34 -1.80 -12.85 -5.70
C SER A 34 -1.77 -12.90 -4.16
N THR A 35 -1.01 -13.84 -3.60
CA THR A 35 -0.81 -13.94 -2.14
C THR A 35 -0.22 -12.66 -1.55
N VAL A 36 0.69 -12.00 -2.27
CA VAL A 36 1.31 -10.75 -1.83
C VAL A 36 0.27 -9.63 -1.84
N GLN A 37 -0.50 -9.48 -2.93
CA GLN A 37 -1.60 -8.50 -2.99
C GLN A 37 -2.60 -8.71 -1.85
N ARG A 38 -3.06 -9.96 -1.65
CA ARG A 38 -3.95 -10.34 -0.54
C ARG A 38 -3.40 -9.90 0.81
N TYR A 39 -2.13 -10.20 1.08
CA TYR A 39 -1.47 -9.81 2.32
C TYR A 39 -1.41 -8.28 2.48
N ARG A 40 -0.99 -7.54 1.44
CA ARG A 40 -0.90 -6.06 1.48
C ARG A 40 -2.26 -5.41 1.70
N THR A 41 -3.31 -5.89 1.04
CA THR A 41 -4.67 -5.40 1.28
C THR A 41 -5.12 -5.68 2.71
N ARG A 42 -4.86 -6.87 3.27
CA ARG A 42 -5.18 -7.17 4.67
C ARG A 42 -4.39 -6.31 5.66
N VAL A 43 -3.12 -6.01 5.36
CA VAL A 43 -2.32 -5.03 6.11
C VAL A 43 -3.01 -3.67 6.08
N ALA A 44 -3.46 -3.22 4.92
CA ALA A 44 -4.11 -1.92 4.76
C ALA A 44 -5.40 -1.82 5.59
N VAL A 45 -6.33 -2.76 5.40
CA VAL A 45 -7.64 -2.76 6.09
C VAL A 45 -7.49 -2.79 7.60
N ARG A 46 -6.59 -3.62 8.14
CA ARG A 46 -6.35 -3.67 9.59
C ARG A 46 -5.51 -2.52 10.13
N SER A 47 -4.89 -1.72 9.26
CA SER A 47 -4.17 -0.51 9.65
C SER A 47 -5.09 0.69 9.83
N ARG A 48 -6.38 0.56 9.47
CA ARG A 48 -7.37 1.61 9.67
C ARG A 48 -7.57 1.90 11.16
N ASP A 49 -7.57 3.17 11.52
CA ASP A 49 -7.88 3.59 12.89
C ASP A 49 -9.39 3.74 13.05
N ARG A 50 -9.97 3.05 14.04
CA ARG A 50 -11.40 3.14 14.37
C ARG A 50 -11.80 4.52 14.89
N LYS A 51 -10.83 5.35 15.29
CA LYS A 51 -11.02 6.72 15.78
C LYS A 51 -10.81 7.78 14.69
N ALA A 52 -10.40 7.38 13.49
CA ALA A 52 -10.28 8.29 12.36
C ALA A 52 -11.69 8.75 11.93
N GLY A 53 -11.83 10.04 11.61
CA GLY A 53 -13.08 10.58 11.07
C GLY A 53 -13.32 10.16 9.62
N ARG A 54 -12.22 9.85 8.90
CA ARG A 54 -12.21 9.29 7.55
C ARG A 54 -10.95 8.45 7.36
N SER A 55 -11.08 7.28 6.72
CA SER A 55 -9.97 6.36 6.50
C SER A 55 -10.00 5.79 5.10
N VAL A 56 -9.14 6.31 4.21
CA VAL A 56 -9.10 6.00 2.79
C VAL A 56 -7.96 5.04 2.46
N LEU A 57 -8.23 4.04 1.63
CA LEU A 57 -7.25 3.13 1.06
C LEU A 57 -6.89 3.59 -0.36
N VAL A 58 -5.63 3.91 -0.58
CA VAL A 58 -5.12 4.31 -1.90
C VAL A 58 -4.34 3.15 -2.50
N PHE A 59 -4.93 2.46 -3.47
CA PHE A 59 -4.28 1.34 -4.17
C PHE A 59 -3.52 1.87 -5.38
N THR A 60 -2.24 1.50 -5.49
CA THR A 60 -1.35 1.98 -6.58
C THR A 60 -0.76 0.81 -7.35
N GLY A 61 -0.71 0.92 -8.67
CA GLY A 61 0.00 -0.01 -9.55
C GLY A 61 -0.77 -0.34 -10.81
N ARG A 62 -0.09 -0.25 -11.95
CA ARG A 62 -0.68 -0.54 -13.26
C ARG A 62 -0.86 -2.02 -13.54
N SER A 63 -1.54 -2.32 -14.66
CA SER A 63 -1.48 -3.67 -15.24
C SER A 63 -0.10 -3.94 -15.86
N ARG A 64 0.42 -5.15 -15.68
CA ARG A 64 1.65 -5.63 -16.32
C ARG A 64 1.41 -6.55 -17.52
N GLY A 65 0.16 -6.94 -17.77
CA GLY A 65 -0.21 -7.80 -18.89
C GLY A 65 -0.39 -7.03 -20.20
N ARG A 66 -0.18 -7.72 -21.33
CA ARG A 66 -0.60 -7.23 -22.66
C ARG A 66 -2.08 -7.57 -22.88
N GLY A 67 -2.88 -6.63 -23.38
CA GLY A 67 -4.30 -6.81 -23.69
C GLY A 67 -5.19 -5.67 -23.18
N ARG A 68 -6.24 -5.31 -23.93
CA ARG A 68 -7.12 -4.17 -23.64
C ARG A 68 -8.06 -4.37 -22.43
N ASN A 69 -8.29 -5.62 -22.02
CA ASN A 69 -9.23 -5.97 -20.94
C ASN A 69 -8.52 -6.42 -19.65
N ARG A 70 -7.24 -6.09 -19.49
CA ARG A 70 -6.48 -6.45 -18.29
C ARG A 70 -6.88 -5.55 -17.12
N ARG A 71 -7.01 -6.13 -15.93
CA ARG A 71 -7.21 -5.34 -14.70
C ARG A 71 -5.87 -4.81 -14.21
N SER A 72 -5.86 -3.60 -13.64
CA SER A 72 -4.69 -3.03 -12.96
C SER A 72 -4.42 -3.75 -11.64
N GLU A 73 -3.17 -3.67 -11.15
CA GLU A 73 -2.82 -4.23 -9.83
C GLU A 73 -3.62 -3.56 -8.72
N SER A 74 -3.88 -2.25 -8.85
CA SER A 74 -4.68 -1.49 -7.91
C SER A 74 -6.16 -1.90 -7.93
N ALA A 75 -6.78 -2.07 -9.11
CA ALA A 75 -8.16 -2.52 -9.22
C ALA A 75 -8.36 -3.93 -8.61
N VAL A 76 -7.45 -4.87 -8.89
CA VAL A 76 -7.52 -6.24 -8.33
C VAL A 76 -7.45 -6.23 -6.80
N MET A 77 -6.60 -5.37 -6.22
CA MET A 77 -6.50 -5.23 -4.75
C MET A 77 -7.71 -4.53 -4.14
N ALA A 78 -8.29 -3.56 -4.83
CA ALA A 78 -9.47 -2.81 -4.40
C ALA A 78 -10.74 -3.68 -4.40
N GLU A 79 -10.96 -4.44 -5.47
CA GLU A 79 -12.06 -5.43 -5.56
C GLU A 79 -12.00 -6.40 -4.37
N TYR A 80 -10.81 -6.93 -4.06
CA TYR A 80 -10.65 -7.77 -2.88
C TYR A 80 -10.93 -7.05 -1.55
N ALA A 81 -10.60 -5.75 -1.44
CA ALA A 81 -10.87 -4.97 -0.25
C ALA A 81 -12.38 -4.76 -0.04
N ILE A 82 -13.11 -4.48 -1.13
CA ILE A 82 -14.54 -4.23 -1.11
C ILE A 82 -15.28 -5.56 -0.89
N ASP A 83 -15.11 -6.51 -1.79
CA ASP A 83 -15.96 -7.71 -1.87
C ASP A 83 -15.67 -8.71 -0.75
N ALA A 84 -14.41 -8.83 -0.33
CA ALA A 84 -14.00 -9.86 0.62
C ALA A 84 -13.66 -9.32 2.01
N LEU A 85 -13.32 -8.02 2.14
CA LEU A 85 -12.97 -7.41 3.43
C LEU A 85 -13.99 -6.36 3.91
N GLY A 86 -15.03 -6.08 3.12
CA GLY A 86 -16.12 -5.19 3.51
C GLY A 86 -15.72 -3.72 3.62
N VAL A 87 -14.72 -3.28 2.85
CA VAL A 87 -14.37 -1.86 2.76
C VAL A 87 -15.44 -1.14 1.93
N ASP A 88 -15.93 -0.01 2.43
CA ASP A 88 -16.85 0.84 1.68
C ASP A 88 -16.16 1.34 0.39
N PRO A 89 -16.76 1.17 -0.81
CA PRO A 89 -16.21 1.72 -2.04
C PRO A 89 -15.88 3.22 -1.99
N ALA A 90 -16.59 4.01 -1.18
CA ALA A 90 -16.32 5.44 -0.99
C ALA A 90 -14.99 5.73 -0.27
N ASP A 91 -14.44 4.73 0.43
CA ASP A 91 -13.13 4.79 1.10
C ASP A 91 -11.99 4.26 0.22
N VAL A 92 -12.23 3.97 -1.05
CA VAL A 92 -11.25 3.40 -1.98
C VAL A 92 -10.88 4.39 -3.07
N VAL A 93 -9.57 4.58 -3.27
CA VAL A 93 -9.02 5.40 -4.35
C VAL A 93 -8.02 4.55 -5.16
N LEU A 94 -8.10 4.66 -6.48
CA LEU A 94 -7.22 3.95 -7.41
C LEU A 94 -6.19 4.89 -8.05
N GLU A 95 -4.97 4.38 -8.12
CA GLU A 95 -3.89 4.89 -8.95
C GLU A 95 -3.43 3.72 -9.84
N GLU A 96 -3.59 3.83 -11.16
CA GLU A 96 -3.51 2.68 -12.08
C GLU A 96 -2.33 2.76 -13.06
N GLU A 97 -1.40 3.68 -12.85
CA GLU A 97 -0.38 4.04 -13.84
C GLU A 97 1.05 3.73 -13.36
N ALA A 98 1.27 3.56 -12.06
CA ALA A 98 2.62 3.37 -11.54
C ALA A 98 3.26 2.02 -11.93
N GLU A 99 4.49 2.08 -12.47
CA GLU A 99 5.22 0.91 -12.95
C GLU A 99 6.14 0.27 -11.92
N ASN A 100 6.48 0.98 -10.85
CA ASN A 100 7.51 0.59 -9.90
C ASN A 100 7.29 1.31 -8.56
N THR A 101 8.02 0.89 -7.51
CA THR A 101 7.83 1.46 -6.16
C THR A 101 8.13 2.96 -6.08
N TRP A 102 9.02 3.50 -6.92
CA TRP A 102 9.29 4.94 -6.97
C TRP A 102 8.09 5.71 -7.51
N GLU A 103 7.52 5.24 -8.62
CA GLU A 103 6.32 5.81 -9.22
C GLU A 103 5.07 5.63 -8.38
N ASN A 104 4.94 4.50 -7.67
CA ASN A 104 3.82 4.28 -6.75
C ASN A 104 3.74 5.45 -5.75
N ILE A 105 4.89 5.84 -5.17
CA ILE A 105 4.94 6.98 -4.26
C ILE A 105 4.65 8.28 -5.02
N ARG A 106 5.35 8.53 -6.14
CA ARG A 106 5.20 9.78 -6.90
C ARG A 106 3.75 10.06 -7.29
N ARG A 107 3.02 9.04 -7.75
CA ARG A 107 1.64 9.17 -8.22
C ARG A 107 0.62 9.18 -7.09
N THR A 108 0.95 8.64 -5.91
CA THR A 108 0.06 8.69 -4.74
C THR A 108 0.19 9.98 -3.93
N VAL A 109 1.32 10.69 -4.00
CA VAL A 109 1.52 12.01 -3.35
C VAL A 109 0.33 12.96 -3.53
N PRO A 110 -0.14 13.28 -4.76
CA PRO A 110 -1.28 14.20 -4.92
C PRO A 110 -2.59 13.66 -4.33
N LEU A 111 -2.74 12.34 -4.23
CA LEU A 111 -3.94 11.69 -3.69
C LEU A 111 -4.00 11.71 -2.17
N ILE A 112 -2.84 11.86 -1.50
CA ILE A 112 -2.73 11.81 -0.03
C ILE A 112 -2.43 13.17 0.59
N GLU A 113 -2.30 14.23 -0.22
CA GLU A 113 -1.86 15.56 0.21
C GLU A 113 -2.75 16.16 1.32
N GLY A 114 -4.07 15.92 1.24
CA GLY A 114 -5.05 16.42 2.19
C GLY A 114 -5.16 15.63 3.51
N PHE A 115 -4.39 14.55 3.67
CA PHE A 115 -4.52 13.68 4.85
C PHE A 115 -3.51 14.06 5.93
N ALA A 116 -3.98 14.11 7.17
CA ALA A 116 -3.17 14.40 8.35
C ALA A 116 -2.31 13.20 8.77
N VAL A 117 -2.72 11.99 8.37
CA VAL A 117 -2.05 10.73 8.68
C VAL A 117 -1.80 9.96 7.39
N VAL A 118 -0.56 9.54 7.18
CA VAL A 118 -0.17 8.70 6.05
C VAL A 118 0.40 7.39 6.57
N LYS A 119 -0.07 6.27 6.02
CA LYS A 119 0.47 4.92 6.29
C LYS A 119 0.84 4.26 4.97
N ILE A 120 1.88 3.42 4.98
CA ILE A 120 2.28 2.63 3.81
C ILE A 120 2.10 1.14 4.13
N ALA A 121 1.12 0.53 3.49
CA ALA A 121 0.80 -0.89 3.61
C ALA A 121 1.60 -1.70 2.58
N SER A 122 2.53 -2.51 3.07
CA SER A 122 3.30 -3.47 2.28
C SER A 122 3.92 -4.53 3.18
N ASN A 123 4.77 -5.40 2.64
CA ASN A 123 5.67 -6.20 3.48
C ASN A 123 6.80 -5.32 4.06
N ILE A 124 7.49 -5.81 5.10
CA ILE A 124 8.44 -5.03 5.90
C ILE A 124 9.51 -4.32 5.02
N ILE A 125 10.08 -5.04 4.04
CA ILE A 125 11.15 -4.51 3.18
C ILE A 125 10.61 -3.40 2.27
N HIS A 126 9.48 -3.62 1.58
CA HIS A 126 8.94 -2.63 0.65
C HIS A 126 8.24 -1.47 1.38
N ALA A 127 7.69 -1.68 2.57
CA ALA A 127 7.16 -0.60 3.40
C ALA A 127 8.28 0.35 3.85
N ARG A 128 9.45 -0.19 4.24
CA ARG A 128 10.64 0.64 4.49
C ARG A 128 11.07 1.41 3.24
N ARG A 129 11.12 0.74 2.07
CA ARG A 129 11.50 1.37 0.79
C ARG A 129 10.53 2.49 0.40
N GLY A 130 9.22 2.25 0.50
CA GLY A 130 8.19 3.24 0.21
C GLY A 130 8.30 4.47 1.12
N ARG A 131 8.53 4.27 2.42
CA ARG A 131 8.77 5.40 3.35
C ARG A 131 9.99 6.21 2.97
N ARG A 132 11.11 5.55 2.65
CA ARG A 132 12.32 6.24 2.16
C ARG A 132 12.02 7.08 0.93
N TYR A 133 11.33 6.54 -0.07
CA TYR A 133 10.95 7.30 -1.27
C TYR A 133 10.00 8.46 -0.97
N LEU A 134 9.09 8.31 0.00
CA LEU A 134 8.24 9.42 0.42
C LEU A 134 9.06 10.54 1.09
N HIS A 135 10.06 10.20 1.90
CA HIS A 135 11.01 11.19 2.45
C HIS A 135 11.78 11.92 1.35
N GLU A 136 12.17 11.22 0.28
CA GLU A 136 12.91 11.82 -0.84
C GLU A 136 12.01 12.70 -1.73
N GLN A 137 10.74 12.31 -1.95
CA GLN A 137 9.84 12.97 -2.91
C GLN A 137 8.90 14.01 -2.31
N ALA A 138 8.47 13.81 -1.05
CA ALA A 138 7.51 14.67 -0.37
C ALA A 138 7.76 14.68 1.16
N PRO A 139 8.84 15.38 1.62
CA PRO A 139 9.22 15.40 3.03
C PRO A 139 8.10 15.85 3.98
N HIS A 140 7.23 16.76 3.53
CA HIS A 140 6.09 17.27 4.32
C HIS A 140 5.03 16.19 4.57
N LEU A 141 4.81 15.27 3.63
CA LEU A 141 3.97 14.09 3.83
C LEU A 141 4.68 13.01 4.63
N ALA A 142 5.99 12.88 4.44
CA ALA A 142 6.81 11.97 5.24
C ALA A 142 6.76 12.31 6.73
N ALA A 143 6.65 13.60 7.07
CA ALA A 143 6.41 14.07 8.44
C ALA A 143 5.06 13.64 9.03
N ARG A 144 4.12 13.13 8.21
CA ARG A 144 2.81 12.61 8.63
C ARG A 144 2.76 11.08 8.68
N LEU A 145 3.89 10.42 8.43
CA LEU A 145 3.97 8.96 8.44
C LEU A 145 3.68 8.37 9.82
N ARG A 146 2.79 7.38 9.83
CA ARG A 146 2.48 6.52 10.98
C ARG A 146 2.76 5.05 10.62
N PRO A 147 3.05 4.19 11.62
CA PRO A 147 3.21 2.76 11.37
C PRO A 147 1.93 2.14 10.84
N ALA A 148 2.06 1.31 9.80
CA ALA A 148 1.02 0.38 9.38
C ALA A 148 1.11 -0.91 10.21
N ALA A 149 0.02 -1.68 10.28
CA ALA A 149 -0.07 -2.97 10.95
C ALA A 149 0.57 -4.11 10.14
N ASP A 150 1.77 -3.92 9.60
CA ASP A 150 2.47 -4.84 8.70
C ASP A 150 2.97 -6.14 9.39
N HIS A 151 2.94 -6.23 10.72
CA HIS A 151 3.51 -7.35 11.46
C HIS A 151 2.47 -8.35 12.00
N ARG A 152 2.49 -9.58 11.47
CA ARG A 152 2.09 -10.81 12.18
C ARG A 152 3.17 -11.88 11.99
N ILE A 153 3.89 -12.22 13.07
CA ILE A 153 4.80 -13.38 13.13
C ILE A 153 3.91 -14.62 12.91
N GLY A 154 4.03 -15.27 11.76
CA GLY A 154 3.14 -16.33 11.30
C GLY A 154 2.73 -16.17 9.83
N GLU A 155 2.33 -14.95 9.42
CA GLU A 155 1.99 -14.67 8.00
C GLU A 155 3.25 -14.57 7.11
N LEU A 156 4.42 -14.28 7.70
CA LEU A 156 5.71 -14.28 7.00
C LEU A 156 6.20 -15.68 6.60
N TRP A 157 5.78 -16.76 7.28
CA TRP A 157 6.24 -18.11 6.96
C TRP A 157 5.81 -18.55 5.56
N TYR A 158 4.66 -18.07 5.07
CA TYR A 158 4.17 -18.32 3.71
C TYR A 158 4.90 -17.52 2.61
N LEU A 159 5.73 -16.53 2.96
CA LEU A 159 6.47 -15.70 2.00
C LEU A 159 7.89 -16.22 1.71
N LYS A 160 8.34 -17.30 2.38
CA LYS A 160 9.70 -17.85 2.21
C LYS A 160 10.12 -18.18 0.77
N PRO A 161 9.27 -18.70 -0.14
CA PRO A 161 9.74 -19.00 -1.49
C PRO A 161 9.96 -17.77 -2.39
N PHE A 162 9.50 -16.57 -2.01
CA PHE A 162 9.51 -15.39 -2.88
C PHE A 162 10.50 -14.29 -2.47
N LEU A 163 11.19 -14.44 -1.34
CA LEU A 163 12.29 -13.54 -0.95
C LEU A 163 13.57 -13.74 -1.79
N GLY A 164 13.61 -14.74 -2.69
CA GLY A 164 14.78 -15.09 -3.49
C GLY A 164 14.71 -14.86 -5.01
N VAL A 165 13.62 -14.32 -5.58
CA VAL A 165 13.43 -14.35 -7.06
C VAL A 165 13.63 -13.00 -7.78
N SER A 166 13.87 -11.88 -7.11
CA SER A 166 14.04 -10.58 -7.81
C SER A 166 15.48 -10.19 -8.15
N VAL A 167 16.38 -11.16 -8.39
CA VAL A 167 17.75 -10.90 -8.90
C VAL A 167 17.98 -11.48 -10.30
N LEU A 168 17.00 -12.13 -10.93
CA LEU A 168 17.19 -12.76 -12.25
C LEU A 168 16.16 -12.35 -13.30
N LEU A 169 15.88 -11.05 -13.45
CA LEU A 169 15.31 -10.50 -14.69
C LEU A 169 15.84 -9.06 -14.89
N ARG A 170 17.14 -8.97 -15.15
CA ARG A 170 17.72 -7.92 -16.00
C ARG A 170 18.44 -8.64 -17.13
N ARG A 171 17.86 -8.59 -18.33
CA ARG A 171 18.66 -8.60 -19.55
C ARG A 171 19.06 -7.16 -19.82
#